data_AF-A0A9P1D5R8-F1
#
_entry.id   AF-A0A9P1D5R8-F1
#
_cell.length_a   1.000
_cell.length_b   1.000
_cell.length_c   1.000
_cell.angle_alpha   90.00
_cell.angle_beta   90.00
_cell.angle_gamma   90.00
#
_symmetry.space_group_name_H-M   'P 1'
#
loop_
_entity.id
_entity.type
_entity.pdbx_description
1 polymer ?
#
loop_
_entity_poly.entity_id
_entity_poly.type
_entity_poly.pdbx_seq_one_letter_code
_entity_poly.pdbx_strand_id
1 'polypeptide(L)'
;MIGRDRAHACQRLLRHPWKAETAIKTLMEETVLGKNSVCQKIWNSTTYSAWFADSVSGSEFSRGQTLPAAKHRFCFLSKPLGRFILHLDAVAETLYKIAAMKGTEAAQWATDWMDGCTSTSVLTLAMRADIGAAAVDLTRFFDSEEMDIAEINSEVAVFMQSLQVLFADEQCWNLHDYTKHCAEVLHNGKLLFFYNGVAKRLGGSNLESAKRAALQHMRKVIKVREDAVRSEFPSFDGMMVFSVFNLKEDVGCPTSSMLQDMIPGKKHYPKTCDSLERLSLIFQVSRDKLIAEYEYLHRVASAHMKSAGVSTESLGNGPGANAAAGKT
;
A
#
# COMPACT_ATOMS: atom_id res chain seq x y z
N MET A 1 27.47 2.08 11.24
CA MET A 1 26.62 0.97 11.73
C MET A 1 25.22 1.06 11.11
N ILE A 2 25.13 1.06 9.77
CA ILE A 2 23.86 1.25 8.99
C ILE A 2 23.60 0.01 8.09
N GLY A 3 24.38 -1.06 8.28
CA GLY A 3 24.41 -2.21 7.36
C GLY A 3 23.63 -3.45 7.81
N ARG A 4 23.54 -3.72 9.11
CA ARG A 4 23.19 -5.07 9.61
C ARG A 4 21.71 -5.28 9.99
N ASP A 5 20.88 -4.24 10.02
CA ASP A 5 19.51 -4.32 10.55
C ASP A 5 18.46 -3.70 9.61
N ARG A 6 18.66 -3.80 8.29
CA ARG A 6 17.86 -3.09 7.26
C ARG A 6 16.46 -3.69 7.08
N ALA A 7 16.37 -5.01 6.95
CA ALA A 7 15.10 -5.73 6.96
C ALA A 7 14.33 -5.50 8.26
N HIS A 8 15.04 -5.36 9.38
CA HIS A 8 14.47 -5.00 10.67
C HIS A 8 14.00 -3.54 10.74
N ALA A 9 14.69 -2.59 10.13
CA ALA A 9 14.27 -1.19 10.03
C ALA A 9 12.97 -1.06 9.19
N CYS A 10 12.91 -1.74 8.04
CA CYS A 10 11.69 -1.87 7.25
C CYS A 10 10.57 -2.51 8.08
N GLN A 11 10.86 -3.59 8.81
CA GLN A 11 9.90 -4.19 9.72
C GLN A 11 9.43 -3.23 10.82
N ARG A 12 10.29 -2.38 11.39
CA ARG A 12 9.90 -1.38 12.39
C ARG A 12 9.01 -0.30 11.79
N LEU A 13 9.36 0.21 10.61
CA LEU A 13 8.61 1.22 9.87
C LEU A 13 7.19 0.75 9.58
N LEU A 14 7.02 -0.51 9.15
CA LEU A 14 5.67 -1.03 8.99
C LEU A 14 5.06 -1.49 10.32
N ARG A 15 5.78 -1.97 11.38
CA ARG A 15 5.23 -2.58 12.64
C ARG A 15 4.78 -1.56 13.68
N HIS A 16 5.45 -0.41 13.79
CA HIS A 16 5.15 0.60 14.80
C HIS A 16 3.75 1.24 14.70
N PRO A 17 3.23 1.54 13.50
CA PRO A 17 1.93 2.22 13.33
C PRO A 17 0.71 1.39 13.77
N TRP A 18 0.87 0.08 13.98
CA TRP A 18 -0.21 -0.81 14.40
C TRP A 18 -0.65 -0.57 15.85
N LYS A 19 0.23 0.03 16.66
CA LYS A 19 -0.01 0.29 18.09
C LYS A 19 -0.63 1.66 18.37
N ALA A 20 -0.62 2.57 17.40
CA ALA A 20 -0.96 3.97 17.64
C ALA A 20 -2.46 4.25 17.73
N GLU A 21 -3.30 3.38 17.18
CA GLU A 21 -4.75 3.52 17.27
C GLU A 21 -5.40 2.21 17.74
N THR A 22 -5.90 2.23 18.97
CA THR A 22 -6.51 1.08 19.64
C THR A 22 -7.72 0.56 18.87
N ALA A 23 -8.53 1.43 18.28
CA ALA A 23 -9.67 1.04 17.46
C ALA A 23 -9.27 0.21 16.24
N ILE A 24 -8.24 0.65 15.49
CA ILE A 24 -7.69 -0.12 14.36
C ILE A 24 -7.11 -1.44 14.84
N LYS A 25 -6.38 -1.42 15.96
CA LYS A 25 -5.78 -2.63 16.52
C LYS A 25 -6.84 -3.68 16.84
N THR A 26 -7.88 -3.31 17.58
CA THR A 26 -9.00 -4.21 17.91
C THR A 26 -9.65 -4.76 16.65
N LEU A 27 -9.94 -3.88 15.68
CA LEU A 27 -10.54 -4.29 14.41
C LEU A 27 -9.66 -5.28 13.63
N MET A 28 -8.35 -5.07 13.59
CA MET A 28 -7.40 -5.99 12.96
C MET A 28 -7.33 -7.32 13.69
N GLU A 29 -7.38 -7.32 15.03
CA GLU A 29 -7.40 -8.54 15.86
C GLU A 29 -8.69 -9.34 15.65
N GLU A 30 -9.84 -8.70 15.56
CA GLU A 30 -11.13 -9.34 15.33
C GLU A 30 -11.30 -9.86 13.89
N THR A 31 -10.65 -9.23 12.92
CA THR A 31 -10.88 -9.54 11.50
C THR A 31 -9.80 -10.42 10.89
N VAL A 32 -8.52 -10.19 11.21
CA VAL A 32 -7.40 -10.84 10.49
C VAL A 32 -6.38 -11.54 11.41
N LEU A 33 -5.99 -10.90 12.53
CA LEU A 33 -4.80 -11.30 13.30
C LEU A 33 -5.11 -12.30 14.43
N GLY A 34 -6.21 -12.08 15.14
CA GLY A 34 -6.56 -12.81 16.34
C GLY A 34 -6.83 -14.29 16.03
N LYS A 35 -6.57 -15.17 17.01
CA LYS A 35 -6.85 -16.61 16.87
C LYS A 35 -8.31 -16.89 16.47
N ASN A 36 -9.22 -16.06 16.97
CA ASN A 36 -10.65 -16.13 16.70
C ASN A 36 -11.10 -15.12 15.64
N SER A 37 -10.18 -14.60 14.84
CA SER A 37 -10.52 -13.64 13.79
C SER A 37 -11.27 -14.28 12.63
N VAL A 38 -11.98 -13.47 11.86
CA VAL A 38 -12.75 -13.96 10.69
C VAL A 38 -11.85 -14.72 9.71
N CYS A 39 -10.73 -14.12 9.29
CA CYS A 39 -9.80 -14.79 8.37
C CYS A 39 -9.26 -16.11 8.95
N GLN A 40 -8.87 -16.14 10.23
CA GLN A 40 -8.32 -17.35 10.87
C GLN A 40 -9.37 -18.44 11.03
N LYS A 41 -10.60 -18.11 11.40
CA LYS A 41 -11.67 -19.10 11.54
C LYS A 41 -12.06 -19.71 10.19
N ILE A 42 -12.17 -18.89 9.15
CA ILE A 42 -12.47 -19.40 7.80
C ILE A 42 -11.33 -20.28 7.32
N TRP A 43 -10.07 -19.82 7.43
CA TRP A 43 -8.89 -20.55 6.96
C TRP A 43 -8.66 -21.90 7.65
N ASN A 44 -8.81 -21.96 8.97
CA ASN A 44 -8.51 -23.18 9.74
C ASN A 44 -9.67 -24.19 9.76
N SER A 45 -10.86 -23.81 9.32
CA SER A 45 -12.03 -24.68 9.25
C SER A 45 -12.23 -25.18 7.83
N THR A 46 -12.17 -26.50 7.63
CA THR A 46 -12.41 -27.13 6.31
C THR A 46 -13.81 -26.80 5.79
N THR A 47 -14.82 -26.81 6.66
CA THR A 47 -16.21 -26.47 6.31
C THR A 47 -16.35 -25.00 5.90
N TYR A 48 -15.79 -24.06 6.68
CA TYR A 48 -15.95 -22.63 6.38
C TYR A 48 -15.12 -22.21 5.16
N SER A 49 -13.93 -22.79 4.99
CA SER A 49 -13.14 -22.62 3.77
C SER A 49 -13.88 -23.12 2.54
N ALA A 50 -14.58 -24.25 2.62
CA ALA A 50 -15.38 -24.76 1.49
C ALA A 50 -16.55 -23.82 1.15
N TRP A 51 -17.29 -23.33 2.16
CA TRP A 51 -18.36 -22.35 1.94
C TRP A 51 -17.85 -21.05 1.34
N PHE A 52 -16.72 -20.55 1.82
CA PHE A 52 -16.09 -19.35 1.27
C PHE A 52 -15.64 -19.56 -0.18
N ALA A 53 -14.98 -20.68 -0.49
CA ALA A 53 -14.52 -20.98 -1.84
C ALA A 53 -15.69 -21.09 -2.84
N ASP A 54 -16.79 -21.71 -2.42
CA ASP A 54 -18.03 -21.80 -3.19
C ASP A 54 -18.61 -20.40 -3.49
N SER A 55 -18.74 -19.55 -2.47
CA SER A 55 -19.19 -18.16 -2.64
C SER A 55 -18.27 -17.33 -3.53
N VAL A 56 -16.95 -17.50 -3.44
CA VAL A 56 -15.98 -16.80 -4.30
C VAL A 56 -16.07 -17.27 -5.75
N SER A 57 -16.34 -18.56 -5.98
CA SER A 57 -16.42 -19.12 -7.34
C SER A 57 -17.54 -18.50 -8.19
N GLY A 58 -18.61 -18.04 -7.54
CA GLY A 58 -19.73 -17.33 -8.17
C GLY A 58 -19.55 -15.80 -8.29
N SER A 59 -18.45 -15.26 -7.78
CA SER A 59 -18.19 -13.81 -7.78
C SER A 59 -17.41 -13.34 -9.01
N GLU A 60 -17.42 -12.03 -9.27
CA GLU A 60 -16.65 -11.38 -10.33
C GLU A 60 -15.14 -11.64 -10.20
N PHE A 61 -14.66 -11.83 -8.96
CA PHE A 61 -13.29 -12.18 -8.63
C PHE A 61 -13.19 -13.67 -8.29
N SER A 62 -13.24 -14.56 -9.28
CA SER A 62 -13.15 -16.02 -9.06
C SER A 62 -11.78 -16.51 -8.55
N ARG A 63 -10.75 -15.67 -8.63
CA ARG A 63 -9.41 -15.94 -8.09
C ARG A 63 -9.36 -15.60 -6.60
N GLY A 64 -8.67 -16.42 -5.81
CA GLY A 64 -8.45 -16.12 -4.38
C GLY A 64 -9.43 -16.79 -3.42
N GLN A 65 -9.92 -17.98 -3.77
CA GLN A 65 -10.86 -18.83 -3.01
C GLN A 65 -10.40 -19.24 -1.59
N THR A 66 -9.30 -18.69 -1.10
CA THR A 66 -8.81 -18.97 0.25
C THR A 66 -8.44 -17.67 0.97
N LEU A 67 -8.60 -17.63 2.28
CA LEU A 67 -8.19 -16.50 3.13
C LEU A 67 -6.91 -16.85 3.91
N PRO A 68 -5.71 -16.83 3.28
CA PRO A 68 -4.49 -17.29 3.89
C PRO A 68 -4.10 -16.44 5.10
N ALA A 69 -3.98 -17.06 6.27
CA ALA A 69 -3.77 -16.36 7.54
C ALA A 69 -2.47 -16.78 8.24
N ALA A 70 -1.37 -16.97 7.48
CA ALA A 70 -0.06 -17.29 8.06
C ALA A 70 0.53 -16.10 8.83
N LYS A 71 1.05 -16.31 10.04
CA LYS A 71 1.46 -15.23 10.99
C LYS A 71 2.94 -14.77 10.90
N HIS A 72 3.80 -15.47 10.17
CA HIS A 72 5.29 -15.40 10.33
C HIS A 72 6.13 -14.48 9.40
N ARG A 73 5.54 -13.61 8.58
CA ARG A 73 6.19 -12.71 7.60
C ARG A 73 5.40 -11.43 7.59
N PHE A 74 6.12 -10.34 7.58
CA PHE A 74 5.55 -9.08 7.96
C PHE A 74 4.62 -8.47 6.87
N CYS A 75 4.84 -8.86 5.61
CA CYS A 75 3.93 -8.67 4.47
C CYS A 75 2.65 -9.51 4.51
N PHE A 76 2.40 -10.31 5.55
CA PHE A 76 1.27 -11.24 5.58
C PHE A 76 -0.09 -10.62 5.78
N LEU A 77 -0.22 -9.30 5.94
CA LEU A 77 -1.54 -8.70 6.09
C LEU A 77 -2.13 -8.24 4.76
N SER A 78 -1.30 -7.90 3.77
CA SER A 78 -1.78 -7.49 2.45
C SER A 78 -2.61 -8.57 1.76
N LYS A 79 -2.19 -9.84 1.85
CA LYS A 79 -2.91 -10.96 1.23
C LYS A 79 -4.27 -11.29 1.87
N PRO A 80 -4.37 -11.63 3.17
CA PRO A 80 -5.65 -11.90 3.81
C PRO A 80 -6.55 -10.67 3.82
N LEU A 81 -6.01 -9.48 4.08
CA LEU A 81 -6.80 -8.26 4.12
C LEU A 81 -7.27 -7.88 2.70
N GLY A 82 -6.39 -7.95 1.70
CA GLY A 82 -6.77 -7.70 0.31
C GLY A 82 -7.84 -8.67 -0.18
N ARG A 83 -7.70 -9.97 0.08
CA ARG A 83 -8.74 -10.97 -0.26
C ARG A 83 -10.02 -10.80 0.54
N PHE A 84 -9.91 -10.43 1.82
CA PHE A 84 -11.08 -10.12 2.63
C PHE A 84 -11.88 -8.97 2.04
N ILE A 85 -11.20 -7.92 1.55
CA ILE A 85 -11.84 -6.75 0.94
C ILE A 85 -12.39 -7.04 -0.46
N LEU A 86 -11.67 -7.81 -1.28
CA LEU A 86 -12.13 -8.20 -2.62
C LEU A 86 -13.33 -9.14 -2.60
N HIS A 87 -13.49 -9.92 -1.53
CA HIS A 87 -14.54 -10.93 -1.40
C HIS A 87 -15.46 -10.66 -0.20
N LEU A 88 -15.75 -9.38 0.09
CA LEU A 88 -16.58 -8.99 1.23
C LEU A 88 -17.97 -9.64 1.23
N ASP A 89 -18.54 -9.80 0.05
CA ASP A 89 -19.80 -10.50 -0.19
C ASP A 89 -19.72 -11.99 0.17
N ALA A 90 -18.69 -12.69 -0.30
CA ALA A 90 -18.47 -14.09 0.03
C ALA A 90 -18.16 -14.30 1.52
N VAL A 91 -17.45 -13.36 2.14
CA VAL A 91 -17.24 -13.34 3.60
C VAL A 91 -18.58 -13.16 4.33
N ALA A 92 -19.41 -12.22 3.90
CA ALA A 92 -20.73 -11.98 4.48
C ALA A 92 -21.63 -13.23 4.39
N GLU A 93 -21.65 -13.89 3.23
CA GLU A 93 -22.41 -15.12 3.02
C GLU A 93 -21.89 -16.26 3.90
N THR A 94 -20.57 -16.40 4.02
CA THR A 94 -19.95 -17.41 4.90
C THR A 94 -20.32 -17.15 6.36
N LEU A 95 -20.26 -15.91 6.83
CA LEU A 95 -20.65 -15.52 8.18
C LEU A 95 -22.15 -15.73 8.43
N TYR A 96 -23.00 -15.47 7.42
CA TYR A 96 -24.43 -15.79 7.48
C TYR A 96 -24.67 -17.28 7.67
N LYS A 97 -24.02 -18.14 6.88
CA LYS A 97 -24.09 -19.60 7.02
C LYS A 97 -23.65 -20.07 8.41
N ILE A 98 -22.60 -19.45 8.97
CA ILE A 98 -22.14 -19.74 10.33
C ILE A 98 -23.18 -19.30 11.38
N ALA A 99 -23.73 -18.08 11.27
CA ALA A 99 -24.75 -17.56 12.18
C ALA A 99 -26.05 -18.38 12.13
N ALA A 100 -26.36 -19.01 11.00
CA ALA A 100 -27.51 -19.90 10.86
C ALA A 100 -27.40 -21.20 11.66
N MET A 101 -26.20 -21.59 12.12
CA MET A 101 -25.97 -22.76 12.99
C MET A 101 -26.37 -22.47 14.45
N LYS A 102 -27.65 -22.11 14.66
CA LYS A 102 -28.19 -21.66 15.95
C LYS A 102 -27.80 -22.61 17.10
N GLY A 103 -27.51 -22.03 18.26
CA GLY A 103 -27.14 -22.77 19.48
C GLY A 103 -25.67 -23.18 19.57
N THR A 104 -24.82 -22.75 18.63
CA THR A 104 -23.37 -22.99 18.67
C THR A 104 -22.60 -21.72 19.07
N GLU A 105 -21.45 -21.89 19.72
CA GLU A 105 -20.52 -20.79 19.99
C GLU A 105 -20.04 -20.10 18.69
N ALA A 106 -19.94 -20.85 17.60
CA ALA A 106 -19.57 -20.31 16.30
C ALA A 106 -20.64 -19.36 15.75
N ALA A 107 -21.92 -19.69 15.90
CA ALA A 107 -23.02 -18.83 15.49
C ALA A 107 -23.08 -17.54 16.30
N GLN A 108 -22.88 -17.60 17.62
CA GLN A 108 -22.81 -16.42 18.46
C GLN A 108 -21.64 -15.52 18.05
N TRP A 109 -20.45 -16.09 17.88
CA TRP A 109 -19.27 -15.35 17.42
C TRP A 109 -19.48 -14.63 16.08
N ALA A 110 -20.07 -15.31 15.09
CA ALA A 110 -20.31 -14.70 13.78
C ALA A 110 -21.33 -13.56 13.88
N THR A 111 -22.35 -13.74 14.73
CA THR A 111 -23.36 -12.73 15.01
C THR A 111 -22.75 -11.50 15.68
N ASP A 112 -21.93 -11.69 16.72
CA ASP A 112 -21.27 -10.61 17.45
C ASP A 112 -20.37 -9.79 16.51
N TRP A 113 -19.62 -10.46 15.62
CA TRP A 113 -18.77 -9.77 14.65
C TRP A 113 -19.60 -8.98 13.63
N MET A 114 -20.66 -9.57 13.06
CA MET A 114 -21.55 -8.88 12.10
C MET A 114 -22.29 -7.69 12.75
N ASP A 115 -22.65 -7.80 14.02
CA ASP A 115 -23.28 -6.72 14.78
C ASP A 115 -22.29 -5.59 15.12
N GLY A 116 -21.05 -5.91 15.50
CA GLY A 116 -19.99 -4.92 15.72
C GLY A 116 -19.46 -4.27 14.43
N CYS A 117 -19.58 -4.93 13.28
CA CYS A 117 -19.03 -4.46 12.02
C CYS A 117 -19.82 -3.27 11.43
N THR A 118 -19.13 -2.17 11.12
CA THR A 118 -19.73 -0.95 10.54
C THR A 118 -19.11 -0.61 9.19
N SER A 119 -19.74 0.29 8.42
CA SER A 119 -19.15 0.83 7.19
C SER A 119 -17.78 1.47 7.44
N THR A 120 -17.62 2.17 8.57
CA THR A 120 -16.33 2.74 8.97
C THR A 120 -15.29 1.66 9.20
N SER A 121 -15.68 0.55 9.84
CA SER A 121 -14.79 -0.59 10.08
C SER A 121 -14.29 -1.19 8.77
N VAL A 122 -15.19 -1.50 7.83
CA VAL A 122 -14.80 -2.12 6.55
C VAL A 122 -13.98 -1.17 5.69
N LEU A 123 -14.32 0.13 5.63
CA LEU A 123 -13.51 1.14 4.95
C LEU A 123 -12.12 1.29 5.56
N THR A 124 -12.04 1.26 6.90
CA THR A 124 -10.75 1.29 7.60
C THR A 124 -9.91 0.07 7.23
N LEU A 125 -10.50 -1.12 7.18
CA LEU A 125 -9.81 -2.34 6.72
C LEU A 125 -9.34 -2.23 5.26
N ALA A 126 -10.14 -1.62 4.39
CA ALA A 126 -9.78 -1.39 2.99
C ALA A 126 -8.59 -0.44 2.84
N MET A 127 -8.59 0.70 3.54
CA MET A 127 -7.45 1.63 3.57
C MET A 127 -6.19 0.97 4.13
N ARG A 128 -6.35 0.06 5.08
CA ARG A 128 -5.26 -0.76 5.62
C ARG A 128 -4.73 -1.77 4.59
N ALA A 129 -5.57 -2.25 3.68
CA ALA A 129 -5.15 -3.11 2.58
C ALA A 129 -4.27 -2.34 1.58
N ASP A 130 -4.64 -1.10 1.23
CA ASP A 130 -3.86 -0.24 0.33
C ASP A 130 -2.49 0.10 0.92
N ILE A 131 -2.48 0.45 2.20
CA ILE A 131 -1.27 0.57 3.00
C ILE A 131 -0.41 -0.70 2.92
N GLY A 132 -1.04 -1.86 3.02
CA GLY A 132 -0.39 -3.16 2.96
C GLY A 132 0.19 -3.45 1.58
N ALA A 133 -0.47 -3.01 0.51
CA ALA A 133 0.02 -3.11 -0.86
C ALA A 133 1.28 -2.26 -1.06
N ALA A 134 1.23 -0.97 -0.69
CA ALA A 134 2.40 -0.09 -0.76
C ALA A 134 3.58 -0.61 0.09
N ALA A 135 3.28 -1.21 1.23
CA ALA A 135 4.28 -1.82 2.11
C ALA A 135 4.97 -3.06 1.49
N VAL A 136 4.24 -3.84 0.68
CA VAL A 136 4.79 -5.00 -0.02
C VAL A 136 5.82 -4.56 -1.04
N ASP A 137 5.57 -3.48 -1.78
CA ASP A 137 6.50 -3.00 -2.80
C ASP A 137 7.81 -2.51 -2.16
N LEU A 138 7.72 -1.73 -1.07
CA LEU A 138 8.90 -1.37 -0.29
C LEU A 138 9.64 -2.61 0.25
N THR A 139 8.91 -3.62 0.72
CA THR A 139 9.54 -4.84 1.22
C THR A 139 10.25 -5.62 0.11
N ARG A 140 9.67 -5.69 -1.10
CA ARG A 140 10.31 -6.34 -2.25
C ARG A 140 11.63 -5.67 -2.61
N PHE A 141 11.69 -4.34 -2.53
CA PHE A 141 12.94 -3.61 -2.71
C PHE A 141 13.99 -4.05 -1.68
N PHE A 142 13.63 -4.09 -0.40
CA PHE A 142 14.55 -4.55 0.66
C PHE A 142 14.95 -6.03 0.59
N ASP A 143 14.09 -6.86 0.02
CA ASP A 143 14.34 -8.30 -0.18
C ASP A 143 15.17 -8.58 -1.45
N SER A 144 15.42 -7.59 -2.30
CA SER A 144 16.23 -7.75 -3.53
C SER A 144 17.71 -7.94 -3.19
N GLU A 145 18.33 -8.98 -3.76
CA GLU A 145 19.77 -9.24 -3.62
C GLU A 145 20.62 -8.14 -4.29
N GLU A 146 20.06 -7.47 -5.29
CA GLU A 146 20.70 -6.39 -6.07
C GLU A 146 20.33 -4.98 -5.57
N MET A 147 19.69 -4.87 -4.40
CA MET A 147 19.24 -3.59 -3.84
C MET A 147 20.39 -2.60 -3.65
N ASP A 148 20.28 -1.41 -4.26
CA ASP A 148 21.21 -0.31 -4.05
C ASP A 148 20.92 0.42 -2.73
N ILE A 149 21.93 0.53 -1.87
CA ILE A 149 21.84 1.22 -0.59
C ILE A 149 21.54 2.71 -0.78
N ALA A 150 22.00 3.30 -1.88
CA ALA A 150 21.75 4.70 -2.20
C ALA A 150 20.26 4.96 -2.46
N GLU A 151 19.51 3.95 -2.90
CA GLU A 151 18.09 4.05 -3.25
C GLU A 151 17.14 3.82 -2.06
N ILE A 152 17.67 3.41 -0.89
CA ILE A 152 16.82 3.14 0.30
C ILE A 152 15.98 4.36 0.68
N ASN A 153 16.57 5.55 0.72
CA ASN A 153 15.83 6.75 1.12
C ASN A 153 14.81 7.16 0.04
N SER A 154 15.13 7.00 -1.25
CA SER A 154 14.18 7.29 -2.32
C SER A 154 13.00 6.34 -2.29
N GLU A 155 13.22 5.04 -2.04
CA GLU A 155 12.15 4.06 -1.94
C GLU A 155 11.25 4.28 -0.71
N VAL A 156 11.86 4.63 0.43
CA VAL A 156 11.10 5.04 1.62
C VAL A 156 10.30 6.34 1.34
N ALA A 157 10.87 7.29 0.59
CA ALA A 157 10.19 8.50 0.17
C ALA A 157 9.00 8.21 -0.76
N VAL A 158 9.17 7.31 -1.74
CA VAL A 158 8.11 6.84 -2.63
C VAL A 158 6.99 6.20 -1.83
N PHE A 159 7.32 5.32 -0.89
CA PHE A 159 6.32 4.71 0.01
C PHE A 159 5.54 5.78 0.80
N MET A 160 6.23 6.75 1.41
CA MET A 160 5.58 7.82 2.18
C MET A 160 4.74 8.75 1.29
N GLN A 161 5.22 9.05 0.09
CA GLN A 161 4.48 9.85 -0.89
C GLN A 161 3.20 9.14 -1.33
N SER A 162 3.25 7.83 -1.58
CA SER A 162 2.05 7.03 -1.90
C SER A 162 1.00 7.10 -0.78
N LEU A 163 1.42 7.05 0.48
CA LEU A 163 0.49 7.19 1.62
C LEU A 163 -0.10 8.60 1.72
N GLN A 164 0.70 9.64 1.46
CA GLN A 164 0.23 11.02 1.43
C GLN A 164 -0.82 11.23 0.33
N VAL A 165 -0.54 10.78 -0.89
CA VAL A 165 -1.48 10.86 -2.02
C VAL A 165 -2.79 10.12 -1.70
N LEU A 166 -2.71 8.90 -1.14
CA LEU A 166 -3.90 8.11 -0.83
C LEU A 166 -4.82 8.79 0.20
N PHE A 167 -4.26 9.36 1.27
CA PHE A 167 -5.07 9.68 2.47
C PHE A 167 -4.99 11.13 2.94
N ALA A 168 -3.93 11.87 2.61
CA ALA A 168 -3.87 13.31 2.85
C ALA A 168 -4.51 14.07 1.69
N ASP A 169 -4.21 13.67 0.45
CA ASP A 169 -4.86 14.20 -0.76
C ASP A 169 -6.16 13.47 -1.12
N GLU A 170 -6.55 12.50 -0.27
CA GLU A 170 -7.80 11.73 -0.36
C GLU A 170 -8.01 10.99 -1.70
N GLN A 171 -6.92 10.63 -2.40
CA GLN A 171 -7.01 9.92 -3.68
C GLN A 171 -7.39 8.44 -3.55
N CYS A 172 -7.43 7.88 -2.33
CA CYS A 172 -7.88 6.49 -2.09
C CYS A 172 -9.30 6.19 -2.58
N TRP A 173 -10.12 7.21 -2.85
CA TRP A 173 -11.45 7.06 -3.44
C TRP A 173 -11.44 6.97 -4.97
N ASN A 174 -10.40 7.48 -5.61
CA ASN A 174 -10.33 7.64 -7.07
C ASN A 174 -9.41 6.60 -7.71
N LEU A 175 -8.32 6.23 -7.02
CA LEU A 175 -7.36 5.23 -7.48
C LEU A 175 -7.95 3.82 -7.41
N HIS A 176 -7.60 2.96 -8.36
CA HIS A 176 -8.12 1.60 -8.47
C HIS A 176 -7.45 0.65 -7.47
N ASP A 177 -7.71 0.91 -6.18
CA ASP A 177 -7.20 0.16 -5.04
C ASP A 177 -8.35 -0.45 -4.21
N TYR A 178 -8.01 -1.12 -3.10
CA TYR A 178 -8.99 -1.82 -2.26
C TYR A 178 -9.99 -0.84 -1.61
N THR A 179 -9.57 0.37 -1.25
CA THR A 179 -10.48 1.39 -0.69
C THR A 179 -11.58 1.78 -1.65
N LYS A 180 -11.24 2.07 -2.92
CA LYS A 180 -12.22 2.40 -3.95
C LYS A 180 -13.18 1.24 -4.19
N HIS A 181 -12.65 0.03 -4.35
CA HIS A 181 -13.47 -1.17 -4.50
C HIS A 181 -14.46 -1.35 -3.33
N CYS A 182 -13.97 -1.23 -2.09
CA CYS A 182 -14.83 -1.31 -0.90
C CYS A 182 -15.89 -0.21 -0.87
N ALA A 183 -15.53 1.02 -1.25
CA ALA A 183 -16.47 2.14 -1.30
C ALA A 183 -17.58 1.90 -2.33
N GLU A 184 -17.24 1.33 -3.50
CA GLU A 184 -18.20 0.94 -4.54
C GLU A 184 -19.12 -0.19 -4.06
N VAL A 185 -18.60 -1.21 -3.37
CA VAL A 185 -19.40 -2.29 -2.77
C VAL A 185 -20.42 -1.73 -1.77
N LEU A 186 -19.99 -0.80 -0.91
CA LEU A 186 -20.86 -0.15 0.07
C LEU A 186 -21.85 0.81 -0.57
N HIS A 187 -21.45 1.52 -1.62
CA HIS A 187 -22.32 2.42 -2.37
C HIS A 187 -23.45 1.65 -3.06
N ASN A 188 -23.11 0.53 -3.70
CA ASN A 188 -24.06 -0.34 -4.39
C ASN A 188 -24.99 -1.09 -3.42
N GLY A 189 -24.76 -1.01 -2.10
CA GLY A 189 -25.60 -1.63 -1.08
C GLY A 189 -25.59 -3.17 -1.12
N LYS A 190 -24.57 -3.76 -1.75
CA LYS A 190 -24.44 -5.22 -1.91
C LYS A 190 -24.12 -5.94 -0.59
N LEU A 191 -23.58 -5.22 0.40
CA LEU A 191 -23.16 -5.80 1.66
C LEU A 191 -24.30 -5.80 2.70
N LEU A 192 -24.97 -6.95 2.79
CA LEU A 192 -26.08 -7.22 3.70
C LEU A 192 -25.70 -8.35 4.67
N PHE A 193 -25.80 -8.06 5.96
CA PHE A 193 -25.72 -9.08 7.01
C PHE A 193 -27.12 -9.47 7.47
N PHE A 194 -27.38 -10.76 7.56
CA PHE A 194 -28.60 -11.30 8.14
C PHE A 194 -28.23 -12.12 9.37
N TYR A 195 -28.80 -11.82 10.54
CA TYR A 195 -28.58 -12.61 11.75
C TYR A 195 -29.71 -12.35 12.75
N ASN A 196 -30.10 -13.36 13.52
CA ASN A 196 -31.16 -13.24 14.54
C ASN A 196 -32.48 -12.56 14.04
N GLY A 197 -32.82 -12.70 12.76
CA GLY A 197 -33.99 -12.05 12.16
C GLY A 197 -33.82 -10.55 11.86
N VAL A 198 -32.63 -10.00 12.08
CA VAL A 198 -32.24 -8.63 11.74
C VAL A 198 -31.49 -8.63 10.41
N ALA A 199 -31.82 -7.67 9.54
CA ALA A 199 -31.09 -7.37 8.33
C ALA A 199 -30.31 -6.05 8.53
N LYS A 200 -28.99 -6.12 8.54
CA LYS A 200 -28.10 -4.97 8.66
C LYS A 200 -27.41 -4.70 7.34
N ARG A 201 -27.72 -3.55 6.73
CA ARG A 201 -27.04 -3.08 5.53
C ARG A 201 -25.86 -2.20 5.91
N LEU A 202 -24.70 -2.47 5.34
CA LEU A 202 -23.57 -1.54 5.38
C LEU A 202 -23.61 -0.62 4.16
N GLY A 203 -23.33 0.66 4.35
CA GLY A 203 -23.36 1.69 3.30
C GLY A 203 -24.62 2.55 3.34
N GLY A 204 -25.03 3.06 2.19
CA GLY A 204 -26.21 3.95 2.06
C GLY A 204 -25.97 5.36 2.60
N SER A 205 -26.97 5.92 3.30
CA SER A 205 -26.97 7.32 3.77
C SER A 205 -25.80 7.68 4.71
N ASN A 206 -25.27 6.69 5.43
CA ASN A 206 -24.17 6.89 6.37
C ASN A 206 -22.78 6.77 5.72
N LEU A 207 -22.70 6.44 4.41
CA LEU A 207 -21.43 6.17 3.74
C LEU A 207 -20.45 7.34 3.82
N GLU A 208 -20.89 8.58 3.55
CA GLU A 208 -20.02 9.75 3.59
C GLU A 208 -19.49 10.06 5.00
N SER A 209 -20.31 9.82 6.04
CA SER A 209 -19.84 9.93 7.43
C SER A 209 -18.80 8.86 7.76
N ALA A 210 -18.98 7.64 7.23
CA ALA A 210 -18.05 6.53 7.42
C ALA A 210 -16.72 6.77 6.70
N LYS A 211 -16.75 7.30 5.48
CA LYS A 211 -15.55 7.73 4.73
C LYS A 211 -14.73 8.73 5.53
N ARG A 212 -15.38 9.77 6.07
CA ARG A 212 -14.71 10.79 6.88
C ARG A 212 -14.09 10.21 8.14
N ALA A 213 -14.82 9.35 8.84
CA ALA A 213 -14.31 8.68 10.05
C ALA A 213 -13.12 7.77 9.75
N ALA A 214 -13.18 6.98 8.67
CA ALA A 214 -12.07 6.12 8.24
C ALA A 214 -10.81 6.93 7.86
N LEU A 215 -10.97 8.05 7.15
CA LEU A 215 -9.86 8.95 6.84
C LEU A 215 -9.23 9.57 8.09
N GLN A 216 -10.03 9.94 9.09
CA GLN A 216 -9.49 10.45 10.36
C GLN A 216 -8.59 9.44 11.05
N HIS A 217 -8.95 8.15 11.03
CA HIS A 217 -8.10 7.07 11.50
C HIS A 217 -6.79 6.99 10.69
N MET A 218 -6.87 7.00 9.35
CA MET A 218 -5.68 6.92 8.50
C MET A 218 -4.72 8.09 8.65
N ARG A 219 -5.22 9.32 8.82
CA ARG A 219 -4.37 10.50 9.06
C ARG A 219 -3.50 10.33 10.31
N LYS A 220 -4.03 9.75 11.38
CA LYS A 220 -3.24 9.43 12.60
C LYS A 220 -2.18 8.36 12.31
N VAL A 221 -2.55 7.32 11.56
CA VAL A 221 -1.61 6.25 11.16
C VAL A 221 -0.44 6.80 10.35
N ILE A 222 -0.70 7.74 9.43
CA ILE A 222 0.35 8.35 8.58
C ILE A 222 1.29 9.20 9.41
N LYS A 223 0.76 10.03 10.31
CA LYS A 223 1.59 10.84 11.21
C LYS A 223 2.57 9.98 12.01
N VAL A 224 2.10 8.85 12.54
CA VAL A 224 2.95 7.90 13.28
C VAL A 224 4.01 7.26 12.37
N ARG A 225 3.70 7.05 11.10
CA ARG A 225 4.68 6.55 10.12
C ARG A 225 5.74 7.57 9.79
N GLU A 226 5.37 8.83 9.61
CA GLU A 226 6.33 9.90 9.41
C GLU A 226 7.30 10.00 10.59
N ASP A 227 6.79 9.93 11.82
CA ASP A 227 7.62 9.95 13.02
C ASP A 227 8.53 8.72 13.08
N ALA A 228 8.04 7.53 12.69
CA ALA A 228 8.85 6.33 12.59
C ALA A 228 9.96 6.45 11.52
N VAL A 229 9.65 7.02 10.34
CA VAL A 229 10.66 7.28 9.29
C VAL A 229 11.74 8.22 9.80
N ARG A 230 11.36 9.34 10.43
CA ARG A 230 12.32 10.30 10.99
C ARG A 230 13.20 9.66 12.07
N SER A 231 12.64 8.74 12.86
CA SER A 231 13.39 8.03 13.90
C SER A 231 14.35 6.97 13.33
N GLU A 232 13.94 6.21 12.31
CA GLU A 232 14.74 5.13 11.72
C GLU A 232 15.78 5.67 10.72
N PHE A 233 15.52 6.84 10.13
CA PHE A 233 16.37 7.51 9.16
C PHE A 233 16.66 8.97 9.60
N PRO A 234 17.52 9.20 10.62
CA PRO A 234 17.75 10.53 11.19
C PRO A 234 18.32 11.57 10.22
N SER A 235 18.92 11.12 9.12
CA SER A 235 19.44 11.98 8.05
C SER A 235 18.62 11.86 6.75
N PHE A 236 17.37 11.38 6.83
CA PHE A 236 16.50 11.17 5.68
C PHE A 236 16.40 12.42 4.80
N ASP A 237 16.05 13.56 5.39
CA ASP A 237 15.91 14.82 4.65
C ASP A 237 17.23 15.25 4.00
N GLY A 238 18.35 15.12 4.71
CA GLY A 238 19.67 15.42 4.17
C GLY A 238 20.05 14.52 2.99
N MET A 239 19.85 13.22 3.12
CA MET A 239 20.14 12.25 2.06
C MET A 239 19.24 12.41 0.84
N MET A 240 17.96 12.71 1.05
CA MET A 240 17.02 13.01 -0.03
C MET A 240 17.40 14.27 -0.80
N VAL A 241 18.04 15.24 -0.15
CA VAL A 241 18.50 16.47 -0.81
C VAL A 241 19.68 16.18 -1.77
N PHE A 242 20.48 15.14 -1.52
CA PHE A 242 21.50 14.67 -2.46
C PHE A 242 20.97 13.77 -3.59
N SER A 243 19.67 13.48 -3.64
CA SER A 243 19.09 12.65 -4.71
C SER A 243 19.28 13.27 -6.10
N VAL A 244 19.49 14.59 -6.18
CA VAL A 244 19.82 15.29 -7.43
C VAL A 244 21.11 14.79 -8.08
N PHE A 245 22.00 14.16 -7.30
CA PHE A 245 23.23 13.57 -7.82
C PHE A 245 23.04 12.11 -8.24
N ASN A 246 21.82 11.57 -8.18
CA ASN A 246 21.52 10.23 -8.67
C ASN A 246 21.47 10.23 -10.20
N LEU A 247 22.54 9.74 -10.82
CA LEU A 247 22.69 9.69 -12.28
C LEU A 247 21.89 8.55 -12.95
N LYS A 248 21.20 7.70 -12.17
CA LYS A 248 20.39 6.59 -12.70
C LYS A 248 19.06 7.05 -13.33
N GLU A 249 18.60 8.28 -13.09
CA GLU A 249 17.22 8.71 -13.40
C GLU A 249 16.88 8.93 -14.89
N ASP A 250 17.73 8.57 -15.86
CA ASP A 250 17.42 8.76 -17.28
C ASP A 250 16.99 7.49 -18.04
N VAL A 251 16.66 6.40 -17.33
CA VAL A 251 16.10 5.18 -17.94
C VAL A 251 14.67 4.93 -17.47
N GLY A 252 13.74 5.65 -18.09
CA GLY A 252 12.33 5.26 -18.19
C GLY A 252 11.65 4.87 -16.88
N CYS A 253 11.43 5.83 -15.98
CA CYS A 253 10.46 5.66 -14.90
C CYS A 253 9.02 5.68 -15.49
N PRO A 254 8.28 4.56 -15.51
CA PRO A 254 6.94 4.52 -16.11
C PRO A 254 5.88 5.25 -15.27
N THR A 255 6.22 5.65 -14.04
CA THR A 255 5.31 6.30 -13.10
C THR A 255 5.34 7.82 -13.15
N SER A 256 6.26 8.44 -13.89
CA SER A 256 6.28 9.91 -14.03
C SER A 256 5.24 10.40 -15.04
N SER A 257 5.00 9.68 -16.14
CA SER A 257 4.17 10.21 -17.24
C SER A 257 2.66 10.15 -16.97
N MET A 258 2.17 9.29 -16.07
CA MET A 258 0.72 9.13 -15.85
C MET A 258 0.13 9.95 -14.70
N LEU A 259 0.94 10.40 -13.73
CA LEU A 259 0.45 11.19 -12.59
C LEU A 259 0.67 12.71 -12.73
N GLN A 260 1.44 13.14 -13.74
CA GLN A 260 1.83 14.55 -13.90
C GLN A 260 0.80 15.43 -14.63
N ASP A 261 -0.23 14.84 -15.25
CA ASP A 261 -1.19 15.58 -16.08
C ASP A 261 -2.46 16.08 -15.33
N MET A 262 -2.54 15.96 -14.00
CA MET A 262 -3.81 16.21 -13.27
C MET A 262 -3.92 17.51 -12.46
N ILE A 263 -2.99 18.49 -12.56
CA ILE A 263 -3.13 19.78 -11.85
C ILE A 263 -2.95 20.98 -12.80
N PRO A 264 -4.04 21.59 -13.30
CA PRO A 264 -3.94 22.80 -14.11
C PRO A 264 -3.60 24.01 -13.23
N GLY A 265 -2.47 24.69 -13.54
CA GLY A 265 -2.18 26.05 -13.05
C GLY A 265 -0.91 26.25 -12.22
N LYS A 266 -0.16 25.19 -11.85
CA LYS A 266 1.18 25.35 -11.25
C LYS A 266 2.24 25.31 -12.35
N LYS A 267 3.03 26.39 -12.48
CA LYS A 267 4.27 26.38 -13.29
C LYS A 267 5.14 25.20 -12.83
N HIS A 268 5.26 24.21 -13.69
CA HIS A 268 6.02 22.99 -13.42
C HIS A 268 7.52 23.30 -13.48
N TYR A 269 8.18 23.18 -12.34
CA TYR A 269 9.64 23.07 -12.30
C TYR A 269 10.01 21.58 -12.23
N PRO A 270 11.05 21.13 -12.94
CA PRO A 270 11.52 19.75 -12.81
C PRO A 270 11.90 19.46 -11.36
N LYS A 271 11.64 18.24 -10.85
CA LYS A 271 11.92 17.81 -9.46
C LYS A 271 13.35 18.16 -8.99
N THR A 272 14.28 18.22 -9.93
CA THR A 272 15.68 18.63 -9.77
C THR A 272 15.82 20.05 -9.19
N CYS A 273 14.95 20.99 -9.55
CA CYS A 273 14.99 22.37 -9.05
C CYS A 273 14.64 22.48 -7.56
N ASP A 274 13.67 21.71 -7.08
CA ASP A 274 13.28 21.73 -5.66
C ASP A 274 14.39 21.17 -4.75
N SER A 275 15.12 20.15 -5.21
CA SER A 275 16.25 19.58 -4.47
C SER A 275 17.49 20.50 -4.49
N LEU A 276 17.79 21.14 -5.63
CA LEU A 276 18.88 22.13 -5.73
C LEU A 276 18.61 23.37 -4.86
N GLU A 277 17.35 23.78 -4.75
CA GLU A 277 16.95 24.85 -3.86
C GLU A 277 17.20 24.48 -2.39
N ARG A 278 16.83 23.27 -1.97
CA ARG A 278 17.14 22.78 -0.61
C ARG A 278 18.64 22.67 -0.36
N LEU A 279 19.42 22.17 -1.32
CA LEU A 279 20.89 22.15 -1.23
C LEU A 279 21.45 23.56 -1.04
N SER A 280 20.94 24.53 -1.81
CA SER A 280 21.39 25.92 -1.72
C SER A 280 21.18 26.52 -0.33
N LEU A 281 20.06 26.18 0.31
CA LEU A 281 19.73 26.60 1.67
C LEU A 281 20.61 25.90 2.71
N ILE A 282 20.83 24.59 2.59
CA ILE A 282 21.66 23.81 3.53
C ILE A 282 23.11 24.27 3.49
N PHE A 283 23.67 24.40 2.29
CA PHE A 283 25.06 24.78 2.09
C PHE A 283 25.30 26.29 2.09
N GLN A 284 24.22 27.08 2.22
CA GLN A 284 24.25 28.54 2.20
C GLN A 284 24.95 29.10 0.95
N VAL A 285 24.67 28.49 -0.20
CA VAL A 285 25.21 28.90 -1.51
C VAL A 285 24.13 29.55 -2.37
N SER A 286 24.52 30.34 -3.36
CA SER A 286 23.57 30.97 -4.28
C SER A 286 22.83 29.93 -5.11
N ARG A 287 21.49 29.92 -5.00
CA ARG A 287 20.59 29.04 -5.75
C ARG A 287 20.85 29.08 -7.26
N ASP A 288 20.86 30.27 -7.84
CA ASP A 288 20.99 30.43 -9.30
C ASP A 288 22.36 29.95 -9.81
N LYS A 289 23.42 30.18 -9.03
CA LYS A 289 24.76 29.67 -9.36
C LYS A 289 24.84 28.15 -9.25
N LEU A 290 24.22 27.58 -8.21
CA LEU A 290 24.20 26.13 -8.02
C LEU A 290 23.43 25.41 -9.13
N ILE A 291 22.31 25.96 -9.57
CA ILE A 291 21.54 25.43 -10.71
C ILE A 291 22.37 25.48 -12.00
N ALA A 292 22.98 26.63 -12.30
CA ALA A 292 23.80 26.77 -13.50
C ALA A 292 24.99 25.80 -13.53
N GLU A 293 25.66 25.62 -12.39
CA GLU A 293 26.80 24.69 -12.26
C GLU A 293 26.36 23.23 -12.40
N TYR A 294 25.23 22.87 -11.78
CA TYR A 294 24.67 21.53 -11.89
C TYR A 294 24.30 21.20 -13.34
N GLU A 295 23.61 22.09 -14.05
CA GLU A 295 23.23 21.87 -15.45
C GLU A 295 24.46 21.71 -16.36
N TYR A 296 25.52 22.47 -16.11
CA TYR A 296 26.78 22.36 -16.83
C TYR A 296 27.43 21.00 -16.60
N LEU A 297 27.64 20.62 -15.34
CA LEU A 297 28.31 19.37 -14.96
C LEU A 297 27.50 18.13 -15.35
N HIS A 298 26.16 18.20 -15.28
CA HIS A 298 25.29 17.11 -15.69
C HIS A 298 25.45 16.80 -17.19
N ARG A 299 25.53 17.83 -18.05
CA ARG A 299 25.79 17.63 -19.49
C ARG A 299 27.14 16.98 -19.76
N VAL A 300 28.18 17.38 -19.02
CA VAL A 300 29.52 16.80 -19.11
C VAL A 300 29.51 15.33 -18.67
N ALA A 301 28.88 15.02 -17.54
CA ALA A 301 28.75 13.66 -17.02
C ALA A 301 27.99 12.74 -18.00
N SER A 302 26.86 13.19 -18.54
CA SER A 302 26.06 12.44 -19.51
C SER A 302 26.81 12.19 -20.82
N ALA A 303 27.65 13.13 -21.27
CA ALA A 303 28.52 12.94 -22.42
C ALA A 303 29.61 11.89 -22.14
N HIS A 304 30.21 11.92 -20.95
CA HIS A 304 31.19 10.91 -20.53
C HIS A 304 30.59 9.51 -20.45
N MET A 305 29.38 9.36 -19.88
CA MET A 305 28.68 8.06 -19.83
C MET A 305 28.45 7.47 -21.23
N LYS A 306 27.99 8.30 -22.18
CA LYS A 306 27.83 7.89 -23.58
C LYS A 306 29.16 7.49 -24.23
N SER A 307 30.24 8.20 -23.94
CA SER A 307 31.57 7.91 -24.49
C SER A 307 32.22 6.65 -23.90
N ALA A 308 31.87 6.28 -22.67
CA ALA A 308 32.40 5.11 -21.96
C ALA A 308 31.72 3.80 -22.36
N GLY A 309 30.77 3.82 -23.30
CA GLY A 309 30.04 2.62 -23.74
C GLY A 309 29.12 2.04 -22.66
N VAL A 310 28.80 2.82 -21.62
CA VAL A 310 27.83 2.42 -20.60
C VAL A 310 26.44 2.65 -21.20
N SER A 311 25.94 1.65 -21.93
CA SER A 311 24.56 1.61 -22.39
C SER A 311 23.63 1.59 -21.18
N THR A 312 22.54 2.35 -21.23
CA THR A 312 21.42 2.28 -20.28
C THR A 312 20.72 0.90 -20.25
N GLU A 313 21.17 -0.06 -21.07
CA GLU A 313 20.62 -1.41 -21.22
C GLU A 313 21.31 -2.50 -20.38
N SER A 314 22.45 -2.23 -19.73
CA SER A 314 23.18 -3.28 -18.98
C SER A 314 22.71 -3.50 -17.53
N LEU A 315 21.59 -2.89 -17.13
CA LEU A 315 20.92 -3.16 -15.85
C LEU A 315 19.45 -3.60 -16.00
N GLY A 316 19.02 -3.99 -17.20
CA GLY A 316 17.65 -4.49 -17.38
C GLY A 316 17.36 -4.96 -18.79
N ASN A 317 17.68 -6.21 -19.09
CA ASN A 317 16.96 -6.98 -20.10
C ASN A 317 17.12 -8.48 -19.82
N GLY A 318 16.08 -9.07 -19.20
CA GLY A 318 15.86 -10.52 -19.31
C GLY A 318 15.54 -10.89 -20.77
N PRO A 319 15.87 -12.11 -21.22
CA PRO A 319 15.84 -12.46 -22.63
C PRO A 319 14.40 -12.53 -23.16
N GLY A 320 13.97 -11.46 -23.85
CA GLY A 320 12.76 -11.43 -24.65
C GLY A 320 13.04 -11.93 -26.06
N ALA A 321 12.41 -13.05 -26.42
CA ALA A 321 12.44 -13.67 -27.72
C ALA A 321 12.11 -12.71 -28.86
N ASN A 322 12.98 -12.65 -29.87
CA ASN A 322 12.62 -12.37 -31.27
C ASN A 322 13.80 -12.73 -32.19
N ALA A 323 13.89 -14.01 -32.56
CA ALA A 323 14.60 -14.41 -33.77
C ALA A 323 13.57 -14.47 -34.91
N ALA A 324 13.59 -13.42 -35.73
CA ALA A 324 12.85 -13.34 -36.96
C ALA A 324 13.42 -14.32 -38.00
N ALA A 325 12.52 -14.79 -38.85
CA ALA A 325 12.77 -15.53 -40.07
C ALA A 325 13.78 -14.82 -41.01
N GLY A 326 14.54 -15.61 -41.78
CA GLY A 326 15.11 -15.12 -43.04
C GLY A 326 16.28 -15.90 -43.66
N LYS A 327 15.94 -16.93 -44.46
CA LYS A 327 16.57 -17.31 -45.76
C LYS A 327 18.07 -17.71 -45.78
N THR A 328 18.33 -18.98 -46.08
CA THR A 328 18.50 -19.52 -47.45
C THR A 328 18.18 -21.01 -47.45
#